data_AF-A0A2V7CNF7-F1
#
_entry.id   AF-A0A2V7CNF7-F1
#
_cell.length_a   1.000
_cell.length_b   1.000
_cell.length_c   1.000
_cell.angle_alpha   90.00
_cell.angle_beta   90.00
_cell.angle_gamma   90.00
#
_symmetry.space_group_name_H-M   'P 1'
#
loop_
_entity.id
_entity.type
_entity.pdbx_description
1 polymer ?
#
loop_
_entity_poly.entity_id
_entity_poly.type
_entity_poly.pdbx_seq_one_letter_code
_entity_poly.pdbx_strand_id
1 'polypeptide(L)'
;MLDQRGQLLRAALALHTLRSWLDSWAGIGRITVGMARQGYDLQLTRYDEKGCRAIFYVTGMEHSPTSVTGSAWERTPWHAVQRAAWEALRQASRDG
;
A
#
# COMPACT_ATOMS: atom_id res chain seq x y z
N MET A 1 -19.88 -12.84 -28.97
CA MET A 1 -18.41 -12.84 -28.79
C MET A 1 -17.94 -11.40 -29.02
N LEU A 2 -17.36 -10.73 -28.01
CA LEU A 2 -16.84 -9.37 -28.19
C LEU A 2 -15.59 -9.42 -29.07
N ASP A 3 -15.47 -8.48 -29.99
CA ASP A 3 -14.28 -8.27 -30.80
C ASP A 3 -13.10 -7.78 -29.94
N GLN A 4 -11.89 -7.76 -30.49
CA GLN A 4 -10.67 -7.40 -29.77
C GLN A 4 -10.77 -6.01 -29.11
N ARG A 5 -11.40 -5.03 -29.77
CA ARG A 5 -11.60 -3.69 -29.21
C ARG A 5 -12.59 -3.73 -28.04
N GLY A 6 -13.68 -4.49 -28.17
CA GLY A 6 -14.63 -4.73 -27.08
C GLY A 6 -13.99 -5.40 -25.86
N GLN A 7 -13.06 -6.33 -26.06
CA GLN A 7 -12.31 -6.98 -24.97
C GLN A 7 -11.37 -5.99 -24.24
N LEU A 8 -10.64 -5.15 -24.99
CA LEU A 8 -9.75 -4.15 -24.42
C LEU A 8 -10.50 -3.11 -23.59
N LEU A 9 -11.65 -2.63 -24.07
CA LEU A 9 -12.47 -1.66 -23.33
C LEU A 9 -13.03 -2.26 -22.03
N ARG A 10 -13.47 -3.52 -22.06
CA ARG A 10 -13.92 -4.22 -20.86
C ARG A 10 -12.79 -4.40 -19.85
N ALA A 11 -11.60 -4.79 -20.30
CA ALA A 11 -10.43 -4.92 -19.45
C ALA A 11 -10.02 -3.58 -18.82
N ALA A 12 -10.04 -2.50 -19.60
CA ALA A 12 -9.76 -1.15 -19.12
C ALA A 12 -10.75 -0.71 -18.04
N LEU A 13 -12.05 -0.97 -18.24
CA LEU A 13 -13.08 -0.67 -17.24
C LEU A 13 -12.87 -1.49 -15.96
N ALA A 14 -12.65 -2.80 -16.09
CA ALA A 14 -12.41 -3.67 -14.95
C ALA A 14 -11.17 -3.24 -14.14
N LEU A 15 -10.08 -2.86 -14.84
CA LEU A 15 -8.88 -2.34 -14.20
C LEU A 15 -9.14 -1.01 -13.49
N HIS A 16 -9.90 -0.11 -14.12
CA HIS A 16 -10.28 1.16 -13.50
C HIS A 16 -11.09 0.93 -12.23
N THR A 17 -12.13 0.10 -12.28
CA THR A 17 -12.96 -0.24 -11.11
C THR A 17 -12.14 -0.87 -9.99
N LEU A 18 -11.25 -1.81 -10.32
CA LEU A 18 -10.36 -2.43 -9.33
C LEU A 18 -9.46 -1.38 -8.68
N ARG A 19 -8.89 -0.46 -9.46
CA ARG A 19 -8.00 0.57 -8.93
C ARG A 19 -8.73 1.54 -8.02
N SER A 20 -9.95 1.96 -8.38
CA SER A 20 -10.79 2.80 -7.51
C SER A 20 -11.17 2.09 -6.21
N TRP A 21 -11.45 0.79 -6.26
CA TRP A 21 -11.73 0.00 -5.07
C TRP A 21 -10.50 -0.17 -4.17
N LEU A 22 -9.32 -0.38 -4.76
CA LEU A 22 -8.06 -0.45 -4.02
C LEU A 22 -7.69 0.90 -3.39
N ASP A 23 -7.98 2.01 -4.06
CA ASP A 23 -7.80 3.38 -3.55
C ASP A 23 -8.89 3.80 -2.53
N SER A 24 -9.47 2.83 -1.84
CA SER A 24 -10.42 3.04 -0.75
C SER A 24 -9.82 2.60 0.59
N TRP A 25 -10.44 3.01 1.69
CA TRP A 25 -10.07 2.55 3.02
C TRP A 25 -10.14 1.02 3.17
N ALA A 26 -11.06 0.36 2.47
CA ALA A 26 -11.15 -1.09 2.47
C ALA A 26 -9.98 -1.76 1.71
N GLY A 27 -9.45 -1.10 0.68
CA GLY A 27 -8.24 -1.54 -0.02
C GLY A 27 -7.00 -1.37 0.85
N ILE A 28 -6.85 -0.20 1.49
CA ILE A 28 -5.77 0.08 2.45
C ILE A 28 -5.78 -0.95 3.59
N GLY A 29 -6.94 -1.19 4.20
CA GLY A 29 -7.07 -2.14 5.30
C GLY A 29 -6.65 -3.57 4.94
N ARG A 30 -6.82 -4.00 3.68
CA ARG A 30 -6.33 -5.31 3.22
C ARG A 30 -4.81 -5.39 3.24
N ILE A 31 -4.10 -4.33 2.85
CA ILE A 31 -2.63 -4.30 2.98
C ILE A 31 -2.25 -4.30 4.45
N THR A 32 -2.87 -3.44 5.26
CA THR A 32 -2.55 -3.33 6.69
C THR A 32 -2.68 -4.67 7.40
N VAL A 33 -3.77 -5.41 7.17
CA VAL A 33 -3.96 -6.75 7.75
C VAL A 33 -2.94 -7.76 7.23
N GLY A 34 -2.58 -7.70 5.94
CA GLY A 34 -1.54 -8.57 5.37
C GLY A 34 -0.15 -8.31 5.96
N MET A 35 0.19 -7.04 6.18
CA MET A 35 1.45 -6.63 6.81
C MET A 35 1.49 -6.97 8.29
N ALA A 36 0.38 -6.79 9.02
CA ALA A 36 0.27 -7.19 10.43
C ALA A 36 0.53 -8.69 10.63
N ARG A 37 0.04 -9.55 9.72
CA ARG A 37 0.35 -11.00 9.75
C ARG A 37 1.81 -11.32 9.49
N GLN A 38 2.55 -10.42 8.86
CA GLN A 38 3.98 -10.52 8.62
C GLN A 38 4.81 -9.84 9.72
N GLY A 39 4.16 -9.38 10.80
CA GLY A 39 4.82 -8.74 11.93
C GLY A 39 5.15 -7.27 11.68
N TYR A 40 4.30 -6.54 10.97
CA TYR A 40 4.46 -5.10 10.78
C TYR A 40 3.24 -4.26 11.20
N ASP A 41 3.49 -3.17 11.91
CA ASP A 41 2.51 -2.14 12.26
C ASP A 41 2.58 -0.95 11.30
N LEU A 42 1.43 -0.32 11.02
CA LEU A 42 1.29 0.81 10.10
C LEU A 42 1.04 2.12 10.84
N GLN A 43 1.87 3.13 10.58
CA GLN A 43 1.51 4.54 10.79
C GLN A 43 1.15 5.18 9.45
N LEU A 44 -0.06 5.75 9.35
CA LEU A 44 -0.52 6.50 8.19
C LEU A 44 -0.95 7.90 8.60
N THR A 45 -0.26 8.91 8.06
CA THR A 45 -0.54 10.33 8.33
C THR A 45 -0.97 11.03 7.04
N ARG A 46 -2.14 11.66 7.06
CA ARG A 46 -2.65 12.48 5.95
C ARG A 46 -2.33 13.95 6.21
N TYR A 47 -1.70 14.60 5.24
CA TYR A 47 -1.35 16.02 5.26
C TYR A 47 -2.24 16.80 4.28
N ASP A 48 -3.55 16.58 4.38
CA ASP A 48 -4.58 17.17 3.53
C ASP A 48 -4.20 17.12 2.03
N GLU A 49 -4.29 18.23 1.29
CA GLU A 49 -3.95 18.30 -0.14
C GLU A 49 -2.47 18.02 -0.47
N LYS A 50 -1.58 18.04 0.53
CA LYS A 50 -0.13 17.87 0.31
C LYS A 50 0.24 16.42 0.06
N GLY A 51 -0.56 15.47 0.56
CA GLY A 51 -0.38 14.04 0.35
C GLY A 51 -0.45 13.24 1.65
N CYS A 52 0.02 12.01 1.59
CA CYS A 52 -0.01 11.04 2.68
C CYS A 52 1.37 10.44 2.89
N ARG A 53 1.74 10.23 4.16
CA ARG A 53 2.91 9.47 4.56
C ARG A 53 2.49 8.15 5.19
N ALA A 54 3.02 7.05 4.68
CA ALA A 54 2.88 5.73 5.30
C ALA A 54 4.25 5.26 5.80
N ILE A 55 4.29 4.64 6.97
CA ILE A 55 5.48 4.04 7.56
C ILE A 55 5.10 2.68 8.14
N PHE A 56 5.89 1.66 7.84
CA PHE A 56 5.79 0.33 8.45
C PHE A 56 6.95 0.09 9.41
N TYR A 57 6.61 -0.46 10.57
CA TYR A 57 7.54 -0.83 11.64
C TYR A 57 7.43 -2.32 11.92
N VAL A 58 8.51 -2.98 12.31
CA VAL A 58 8.42 -4.33 12.87
C VAL A 58 7.62 -4.28 14.18
N THR A 59 6.57 -5.09 14.29
CA THR A 59 5.71 -5.20 15.47
C THR A 59 6.50 -5.62 16.70
N GLY A 60 6.18 -5.03 17.86
CA GLY A 60 6.79 -5.39 19.16
C GLY A 60 8.06 -4.61 19.51
N MET A 61 8.61 -3.82 18.59
CA MET A 61 9.48 -2.69 18.94
C MET A 61 8.61 -1.44 19.05
N GLU A 62 8.84 -0.59 20.05
CA GLU A 62 8.30 0.78 20.00
C GLU A 62 8.64 1.40 18.64
N HIS A 63 7.80 2.29 18.09
CA HIS A 63 7.96 2.97 16.79
C HIS A 63 9.27 3.81 16.73
N SER A 64 10.40 3.12 16.83
CA SER A 64 11.75 3.60 16.96
C SER A 64 12.27 3.90 15.56
N PRO A 65 13.09 4.94 15.38
CA PRO A 65 13.63 5.29 14.07
C PRO A 65 14.42 4.16 13.40
N THR A 66 15.07 3.30 14.20
CA THR A 66 15.84 2.14 13.75
C THR A 66 14.95 0.94 13.36
N SER A 67 13.67 0.96 13.73
CA SER A 67 12.69 -0.10 13.43
C SER A 67 11.86 0.20 12.18
N VAL A 68 12.09 1.35 11.52
CA VAL A 68 11.44 1.70 10.25
C VAL A 68 11.96 0.79 9.17
N THR A 69 11.08 -0.07 8.64
CA THR A 69 11.46 -1.01 7.56
C THR A 69 11.00 -0.50 6.19
N GLY A 70 9.96 0.34 6.14
CA GLY A 70 9.53 0.98 4.89
C GLY A 70 8.77 2.28 5.15
N SER A 71 8.97 3.29 4.29
CA SER A 71 8.35 4.60 4.39
C SER A 71 8.12 5.20 3.00
N ALA A 72 6.91 5.70 2.75
CA ALA A 72 6.62 6.38 1.50
C ALA A 72 5.73 7.62 1.67
N TRP A 73 6.01 8.62 0.84
CA TRP A 73 5.17 9.80 0.66
C TRP A 73 4.48 9.76 -0.70
N GLU A 74 3.16 9.82 -0.76
CA GLU A 74 2.42 9.81 -2.02
C GLU A 74 1.21 10.74 -2.02
N ARG A 75 0.68 11.02 -3.22
CA ARG A 75 -0.52 11.85 -3.37
C ARG A 75 -1.76 11.20 -2.73
N THR A 76 -1.90 9.88 -2.85
CA THR A 76 -3.01 9.14 -2.24
C THR A 76 -2.52 8.26 -1.09
N PRO A 77 -3.37 8.01 -0.07
CA PRO A 77 -2.99 7.14 1.04
C PRO A 77 -2.75 5.70 0.58
N TRP A 78 -3.50 5.22 -0.41
CA TRP A 78 -3.30 3.90 -0.99
C TRP A 78 -1.89 3.73 -1.59
N HIS A 79 -1.45 4.68 -2.42
CA HIS A 79 -0.11 4.61 -3.00
C HIS A 79 0.97 4.70 -1.93
N ALA A 80 0.79 5.54 -0.91
CA ALA A 80 1.74 5.64 0.19
C ALA A 80 1.88 4.29 0.90
N VAL A 81 0.76 3.66 1.27
CA VAL A 81 0.74 2.37 1.96
C VAL A 81 1.32 1.26 1.09
N GLN A 82 0.98 1.20 -0.20
CA GLN A 82 1.56 0.21 -1.12
C GLN A 82 3.07 0.34 -1.23
N ARG A 83 3.59 1.55 -1.46
CA ARG A 83 5.03 1.76 -1.63
C ARG A 83 5.80 1.46 -0.34
N ALA A 84 5.29 1.90 0.81
CA ALA A 84 5.92 1.61 2.09
C ALA A 84 5.93 0.10 2.40
N ALA A 85 4.83 -0.60 2.11
CA ALA A 85 4.77 -2.06 2.29
C ALA A 85 5.76 -2.79 1.38
N TRP A 86 5.83 -2.38 0.11
CA TRP A 86 6.79 -2.95 -0.85
C TRP A 86 8.24 -2.75 -0.42
N GLU A 87 8.59 -1.54 0.05
CA GLU A 87 9.91 -1.26 0.58
C GLU A 87 10.25 -2.13 1.79
N ALA A 88 9.31 -2.25 2.74
CA ALA A 88 9.49 -3.06 3.94
C ALA A 88 9.77 -4.54 3.62
N LEU A 89 8.98 -5.13 2.72
CA LEU A 89 9.15 -6.54 2.32
C LEU A 89 10.44 -6.78 1.53
N ARG A 90 10.85 -5.81 0.71
CA ARG A 90 12.14 -5.89 -0.01
C ARG A 90 13.32 -5.80 0.93
N GLN A 91 13.23 -4.98 1.97
CA GLN A 91 14.30 -4.86 2.96
C GLN A 91 14.41 -6.14 3.78
N ALA A 92 13.29 -6.67 4.27
CA ALA A 92 13.24 -7.95 4.98
C ALA A 92 13.85 -9.11 4.18
N SER A 93 13.63 -9.13 2.86
CA SER A 93 14.19 -10.15 1.96
C SER A 93 15.70 -10.03 1.75
N ARG A 94 16.33 -8.90 2.10
CA ARG A 94 17.78 -8.71 2.03
C ARG A 94 18.48 -9.08 3.33
N ASP A 95 17.76 -8.97 4.45
CA ASP A 95 18.30 -9.13 5.80
C ASP A 95 18.18 -10.59 6.32
N GLY A 96 17.48 -11.47 5.59
CA GLY A 96 17.35 -12.91 5.87
C GLY A 96 18.13 -13.77 4.88
#